data_AF-F3AL15-F1
#
_entry.id   AF-F3AL15-F1
#
_cell.length_a   1.000
_cell.length_b   1.000
_cell.length_c   1.000
_cell.angle_alpha   90.00
_cell.angle_beta   90.00
_cell.angle_gamma   90.00
#
_symmetry.space_group_name_H-M   'P 1'
#
loop_
_entity.id
_entity.type
_entity.pdbx_description
1 polymer ?
#
loop_
_entity_poly.entity_id
_entity_poly.type
_entity_poly.pdbx_seq_one_letter_code
_entity_poly.pdbx_strand_id
1 'polypeptide(L)'
;MVSEKSIEQKLRTETKKMGGWAVKFSSPGLDGMPDRLVLFPGGKLGFVELKAPGKKMRPLQEKRKRTLEELGFLVFCVDSKEMIGGVLHEIRTL
;
A
#
# COMPACT_ATOMS: atom_id res chain seq x y z
N MET A 1 -7.05 20.81 -0.33
CA MET A 1 -5.83 20.01 -0.54
C MET A 1 -6.17 18.54 -0.32
N VAL A 2 -5.66 17.63 -1.15
CA VAL A 2 -5.81 16.19 -0.92
C VAL A 2 -4.85 15.78 0.20
N SER A 3 -5.36 15.11 1.23
CA SER A 3 -4.56 14.59 2.35
C SER A 3 -4.25 13.11 2.18
N GLU A 4 -3.19 12.65 2.84
CA GLU A 4 -2.83 11.22 2.95
C GLU A 4 -4.04 10.37 3.40
N LYS A 5 -4.79 10.84 4.41
CA LYS A 5 -6.04 10.22 4.88
C LYS A 5 -7.11 10.10 3.79
N SER A 6 -7.22 11.09 2.90
CA SER A 6 -8.18 11.04 1.78
C SER A 6 -7.79 10.00 0.73
N ILE A 7 -6.48 9.84 0.49
CA ILE A 7 -5.93 8.82 -0.42
C ILE A 7 -6.14 7.43 0.21
N GLU A 8 -5.84 7.28 1.50
CA GLU A 8 -6.07 6.05 2.25
C GLU A 8 -7.54 5.60 2.21
N GLN A 9 -8.47 6.53 2.43
CA GLN A 9 -9.90 6.23 2.36
C GLN A 9 -10.31 5.77 0.97
N LYS A 10 -9.76 6.39 -0.08
CA LYS A 10 -10.01 5.98 -1.47
C LYS A 10 -9.43 4.59 -1.74
N LEU A 11 -8.21 4.30 -1.30
CA LEU A 11 -7.59 2.96 -1.43
C LEU A 11 -8.50 1.89 -0.82
N ARG A 12 -8.92 2.08 0.44
CA ARG A 12 -9.82 1.14 1.13
C ARG A 12 -11.14 0.95 0.39
N THR A 13 -11.72 2.04 -0.11
CA THR A 13 -13.01 2.02 -0.81
C THR A 13 -12.91 1.24 -2.12
N GLU A 14 -11.89 1.53 -2.94
CA GLU A 14 -11.71 0.85 -4.24
C GLU A 14 -11.29 -0.61 -4.06
N THR A 15 -10.43 -0.90 -3.09
CA THR A 15 -10.06 -2.28 -2.74
C THR A 15 -11.31 -3.10 -2.38
N LYS A 16 -12.20 -2.54 -1.55
CA LYS A 16 -13.46 -3.19 -1.16
C LYS A 16 -14.40 -3.40 -2.35
N LYS A 17 -14.52 -2.42 -3.24
CA LYS A 17 -15.32 -2.55 -4.48
C LYS A 17 -14.81 -3.68 -5.38
N MET A 18 -13.51 -3.95 -5.35
CA MET A 18 -12.87 -5.05 -6.07
C MET A 18 -12.91 -6.39 -5.31
N GLY A 19 -13.65 -6.48 -4.20
CA GLY A 19 -13.77 -7.71 -3.41
C GLY A 19 -12.57 -8.00 -2.49
N GLY A 20 -11.65 -7.05 -2.34
CA GLY A 20 -10.46 -7.17 -1.50
C GLY A 20 -10.56 -6.45 -0.17
N TRP A 21 -9.48 -6.53 0.60
CA TRP A 21 -9.33 -5.90 1.91
C TRP A 21 -8.06 -5.06 1.94
N ALA A 22 -8.15 -3.80 2.39
CA ALA A 22 -7.00 -2.95 2.68
C ALA A 22 -6.90 -2.73 4.20
N VAL A 23 -6.28 -3.67 4.91
CA VAL A 23 -6.20 -3.66 6.38
C VAL A 23 -5.03 -2.80 6.84
N LYS A 24 -5.19 -2.14 7.99
CA LYS A 24 -4.08 -1.41 8.61
C LYS A 24 -3.03 -2.42 9.04
N PHE A 25 -1.78 -2.18 8.68
CA PHE A 25 -0.69 -3.06 9.04
C PHE A 25 0.23 -2.38 10.06
N SER A 26 0.53 -3.10 11.12
CA SER A 26 1.46 -2.68 12.17
C SER A 26 2.11 -3.91 12.75
N SER A 27 3.44 -3.92 12.86
CA SER A 27 4.21 -5.04 13.39
C SER A 27 4.96 -4.55 14.63
N PRO A 28 4.50 -4.91 15.85
CA PRO A 28 5.20 -4.54 17.07
C PRO A 28 6.65 -5.00 17.04
N GLY A 29 7.59 -4.08 17.30
CA GLY A 29 9.03 -4.36 17.24
C GLY A 29 9.66 -4.23 15.85
N LEU A 30 8.89 -3.87 14.82
CA LEU A 30 9.39 -3.69 13.46
C LEU A 30 8.90 -2.37 12.85
N ASP A 31 9.72 -1.34 12.99
CA ASP A 31 9.40 0.00 12.49
C ASP A 31 9.63 0.16 10.98
N GLY A 32 8.89 1.11 10.40
CA GLY A 32 8.95 1.49 8.99
C GLY A 32 8.14 0.60 8.06
N MET A 33 7.28 -0.29 8.60
CA MET A 33 6.41 -1.11 7.77
C MET A 33 5.38 -0.26 7.00
N PRO A 34 5.00 -0.68 5.79
CA PRO A 34 3.97 0.00 5.01
C PRO A 34 2.63 0.08 5.75
N ASP A 35 1.89 1.17 5.54
CA ASP A 35 0.65 1.47 6.26
C ASP A 35 -0.45 0.42 6.11
N ARG A 36 -0.57 -0.19 4.92
CA ARG A 36 -1.69 -1.06 4.54
C ARG A 36 -1.22 -2.35 3.90
N LEU A 37 -1.89 -3.44 4.27
CA LEU A 37 -1.83 -4.72 3.56
C LEU A 37 -3.09 -4.83 2.69
N VAL A 38 -2.91 -4.93 1.39
CA VAL A 38 -3.98 -5.14 0.40
C VAL A 38 -4.05 -6.62 0.07
N LEU A 39 -5.24 -7.21 0.23
CA LEU A 39 -5.51 -8.63 0.08
C LEU A 39 -6.64 -8.82 -0.94
N PHE A 40 -6.43 -9.69 -1.91
CA PHE A 40 -7.45 -10.12 -2.86
C PHE A 40 -7.63 -11.65 -2.83
N PRO A 41 -8.78 -12.17 -3.29
CA PRO A 41 -8.98 -13.60 -3.48
C PRO A 41 -7.87 -14.24 -4.34
N GLY A 42 -7.60 -15.53 -4.11
CA GLY A 42 -6.53 -16.25 -4.79
C GLY A 42 -5.15 -16.05 -4.19
N GLY A 43 -5.06 -15.59 -2.93
CA GLY A 43 -3.79 -15.42 -2.21
C GLY A 43 -2.98 -14.20 -2.67
N LYS A 44 -3.61 -13.27 -3.38
CA LYS A 44 -2.99 -12.07 -3.93
C LYS A 44 -2.81 -11.02 -2.84
N LEU A 45 -1.58 -10.52 -2.69
CA LEU A 45 -1.18 -9.65 -1.59
C LEU A 45 -0.20 -8.56 -2.06
N GLY A 46 -0.39 -7.33 -1.58
CA GLY A 46 0.56 -6.25 -1.75
C GLY A 46 0.61 -5.32 -0.54
N PHE A 47 1.78 -4.78 -0.27
CA PHE A 47 1.95 -3.73 0.75
C PHE A 47 1.81 -2.36 0.12
N VAL A 48 1.16 -1.43 0.82
CA VAL A 48 0.96 -0.06 0.36
C VAL A 48 1.32 0.92 1.47
N GLU A 49 2.33 1.74 1.20
CA GLU A 49 2.68 2.93 1.97
C GLU A 49 1.97 4.14 1.35
N LEU A 50 1.33 4.94 2.19
CA LEU A 50 0.55 6.11 1.78
C LEU A 50 1.31 7.39 2.12
N LYS A 51 1.33 8.32 1.17
CA LYS A 51 1.92 9.65 1.37
C LYS A 51 0.91 10.74 1.06
N ALA A 52 1.05 11.90 1.70
CA ALA A 52 0.46 13.11 1.17
C ALA A 52 1.06 13.42 -0.23
N PRO A 53 0.32 14.09 -1.13
CA PRO A 53 0.79 14.36 -2.49
C PRO A 53 2.19 14.97 -2.55
N GLY A 54 3.07 14.38 -3.36
CA GLY A 54 4.45 14.82 -3.56
C GLY A 54 5.41 14.51 -2.39
N LYS A 55 4.95 13.86 -1.32
CA LYS A 55 5.81 13.41 -0.23
C LYS A 55 6.42 12.05 -0.55
N LYS A 56 7.63 11.83 -0.04
CA LYS A 56 8.39 10.59 -0.21
C LYS A 56 8.38 9.76 1.07
N MET A 57 8.75 8.49 0.93
CA MET A 57 9.07 7.62 2.05
C MET A 57 10.24 8.18 2.86
N ARG A 58 10.24 7.91 4.17
CA ARG A 58 11.40 8.18 5.02
C ARG A 58 12.44 7.08 4.83
N PRO A 59 13.72 7.31 5.15
CA PRO A 59 14.79 6.33 4.92
C PRO A 59 14.50 4.93 5.50
N LEU A 60 13.87 4.86 6.69
CA LEU A 60 13.51 3.57 7.29
C LEU A 60 12.41 2.83 6.51
N GLN A 61 11.44 3.56 5.95
CA GLN A 61 10.38 2.98 5.12
C GLN A 61 10.96 2.49 3.78
N GLU A 62 11.89 3.24 3.19
CA GLU A 62 12.61 2.78 1.99
C GLU A 62 13.40 1.50 2.25
N LYS A 63 14.09 1.41 3.40
CA LYS A 63 14.77 0.19 3.81
C LYS A 63 13.81 -0.99 3.93
N ARG A 64 12.64 -0.80 4.57
CA ARG A 64 11.63 -1.86 4.73
C ARG A 64 11.00 -2.26 3.41
N LYS A 65 10.71 -1.30 2.54
CA LYS A 65 10.28 -1.55 1.17
C LYS A 65 11.25 -2.49 0.46
N ARG A 66 12.55 -2.17 0.44
CA ARG A 66 13.58 -3.02 -0.19
C ARG A 66 13.61 -4.43 0.41
N THR A 67 13.61 -4.56 1.75
CA THR A 67 13.60 -5.87 2.40
C THR A 67 12.38 -6.72 2.00
N LEU A 68 11.19 -6.11 1.91
CA LEU A 68 9.98 -6.82 1.48
C LEU A 68 10.03 -7.20 0.00
N GLU A 69 10.54 -6.33 -0.86
CA GLU A 69 10.72 -6.60 -2.30
C GLU A 69 11.76 -7.70 -2.54
N GLU A 70 12.85 -7.74 -1.76
CA GLU A 70 13.86 -8.82 -1.79
C GLU A 70 13.27 -10.18 -1.38
N LEU A 71 12.22 -10.19 -0.55
CA LEU A 71 11.45 -11.40 -0.22
C LEU A 71 10.42 -11.78 -1.30
N GLY A 72 10.30 -11.00 -2.37
CA GLY A 72 9.38 -11.24 -3.48
C GLY A 72 7.98 -10.65 -3.29
N PHE A 73 7.77 -9.78 -2.29
CA PHE A 73 6.48 -9.12 -2.10
C PHE A 73 6.37 -7.84 -2.93
N LEU A 74 5.15 -7.56 -3.40
CA LEU A 74 4.83 -6.28 -4.04
C LEU A 74 4.70 -5.18 -2.98
N VAL A 75 5.40 -4.07 -3.18
CA VAL A 75 5.35 -2.91 -2.27
C VAL A 75 5.21 -1.62 -3.06
N PHE A 76 4.14 -0.88 -2.79
CA PHE A 76 3.81 0.36 -3.49
C PHE A 76 3.87 1.56 -2.56
N CYS A 77 4.31 2.69 -3.10
CA CYS A 77 4.14 4.00 -2.48
C CYS A 77 3.07 4.76 -3.25
N VAL A 78 2.00 5.19 -2.58
CA VAL A 78 0.85 5.86 -3.19
C VAL A 78 0.68 7.24 -2.59
N ASP A 79 0.86 8.28 -3.41
CA ASP A 79 0.72 9.70 -3.00
C ASP A 79 -0.39 10.45 -3.74
N SER A 80 -1.13 9.75 -4.62
CA SER A 80 -2.23 10.32 -5.40
C SER A 80 -3.38 9.32 -5.55
N LYS A 81 -4.60 9.81 -5.83
CA LYS A 81 -5.78 8.94 -5.97
C LYS A 81 -5.77 8.20 -7.31
N GLU A 82 -5.12 8.79 -8.29
CA GLU A 82 -5.03 8.35 -9.67
C GLU A 82 -4.19 7.06 -9.79
N MET A 83 -3.18 6.90 -8.93
CA MET A 83 -2.34 5.69 -8.85
C MET A 83 -3.08 4.46 -8.34
N ILE A 84 -4.14 4.63 -7.54
CA ILE A 84 -4.80 3.53 -6.83
C ILE A 84 -5.30 2.45 -7.80
N GLY A 85 -5.87 2.84 -8.92
CA GLY A 85 -6.39 1.90 -9.91
C GLY A 85 -5.30 0.96 -10.46
N GLY A 86 -4.14 1.53 -10.82
CA GLY A 86 -2.99 0.77 -11.32
C GLY A 86 -2.42 -0.17 -10.26
N VAL A 87 -2.20 0.33 -9.04
CA VAL A 87 -1.67 -0.47 -7.92
C VAL A 87 -2.59 -1.65 -7.60
N LEU A 88 -3.91 -1.43 -7.49
CA LEU A 88 -4.85 -2.51 -7.19
C LEU A 88 -4.97 -3.51 -8.34
N HIS A 89 -4.83 -3.07 -9.58
CA HIS A 89 -4.77 -3.97 -10.72
C HIS A 89 -3.54 -4.87 -10.64
N GLU A 90 -2.36 -4.30 -10.42
CA GLU A 90 -1.09 -5.01 -10.36
C GLU A 90 -1.05 -6.05 -9.24
N ILE A 91 -1.51 -5.70 -8.03
CA ILE A 91 -1.60 -6.65 -6.91
C ILE A 91 -2.52 -7.83 -7.25
N ARG A 92 -3.57 -7.62 -8.04
CA ARG A 92 -4.54 -8.67 -8.37
C ARG A 92 -4.03 -9.61 -9.46
N THR A 93 -3.13 -9.14 -10.34
CA THR A 93 -2.72 -9.88 -11.54
C THR A 93 -1.36 -10.55 -11.41
N LEU A 94 -0.44 -10.01 -10.62
CA LEU A 94 0.86 -10.62 -10.31
C LEU A 94 0.74 -11.59 -9.14
#